data_AF-A0A843EBL8-F1
#
_entry.id   AF-A0A843EBL8-F1
#
_cell.length_a   1.000
_cell.length_b   1.000
_cell.length_c   1.000
_cell.angle_alpha   90.00
_cell.angle_beta   90.00
_cell.angle_gamma   90.00
#
_symmetry.space_group_name_H-M   'P 1'
#
loop_
_entity.id
_entity.type
_entity.pdbx_description
1 polymer ?
#
loop_
_entity_poly.entity_id
_entity_poly.type
_entity_poly.pdbx_seq_one_letter_code
_entity_poly.pdbx_strand_id
1 'polypeptide(L)' 'MINTPLEDISKIDDNVAIGIEGFRNKTLNVVPGGGGKYGEISFNDDFKKPEKSEKIVTLDYF' A
#
# COMPACT_ATOMS: atom_id res chain seq x y z
N MET A 1 18.36 -0.60 -5.51
CA MET A 1 17.24 -0.09 -4.69
C MET A 1 16.23 0.52 -5.66
N ILE A 2 14.94 0.16 -5.58
CA ILE A 2 13.91 0.72 -6.48
C ILE A 2 13.61 2.14 -5.97
N ASN A 3 13.94 3.16 -6.76
CA ASN A 3 13.80 4.58 -6.37
C ASN A 3 12.61 5.28 -7.05
N THR A 4 11.67 4.52 -7.63
CA THR A 4 10.47 5.11 -8.24
C THR A 4 9.65 5.89 -7.18
N PRO A 5 9.22 7.13 -7.48
CA PRO A 5 8.37 7.91 -6.57
C PRO A 5 7.07 7.16 -6.23
N LEU A 6 6.59 7.31 -4.99
CA LEU A 6 5.35 6.64 -4.56
C LEU A 6 4.13 7.21 -5.30
N GLU A 7 4.17 8.49 -5.68
CA GLU A 7 3.08 9.13 -6.43
C GLU A 7 2.88 8.49 -7.80
N ASP A 8 3.97 8.04 -8.44
CA ASP A 8 3.90 7.38 -9.74
C ASP A 8 3.36 5.95 -9.65
N ILE A 9 3.60 5.26 -8.53
CA ILE A 9 3.09 3.92 -8.26
C ILE A 9 1.60 3.98 -7.88
N SER A 10 1.20 4.96 -7.07
CA SER A 10 -0.19 5.21 -6.66
C SER A 10 -1.12 5.50 -7.84
N LYS A 11 -0.61 6.13 -8.91
CA LYS A 11 -1.36 6.31 -10.18
C LYS A 11 -1.81 4.99 -10.81
N ILE A 12 -1.15 3.88 -10.52
CA ILE A 12 -1.47 2.55 -11.03
C ILE A 12 -2.32 1.79 -10.02
N ASP A 13 -1.81 1.66 -8.78
CA ASP A 13 -2.52 0.99 -7.69
C ASP A 13 -2.04 1.53 -6.34
N ASP A 14 -2.98 2.14 -5.62
CA ASP A 14 -2.78 2.69 -4.29
C ASP A 14 -2.38 1.61 -3.26
N ASN A 15 -2.94 0.40 -3.34
CA ASN A 15 -2.62 -0.66 -2.39
C ASN A 15 -1.17 -1.15 -2.57
N VAL A 16 -0.71 -1.22 -3.82
CA VAL A 16 0.68 -1.57 -4.13
C VAL A 16 1.63 -0.47 -3.68
N ALA A 17 1.25 0.80 -3.87
CA ALA A 17 2.03 1.94 -3.38
C ALA A 17 2.21 1.90 -1.86
N ILE A 18 1.13 1.65 -1.10
CA ILE A 18 1.16 1.48 0.37
C ILE A 18 2.03 0.29 0.75
N GLY A 19 1.91 -0.82 0.01
CA GLY A 19 2.77 -1.99 0.15
C GLY A 19 4.25 -1.62 0.13
N ILE A 20 4.66 -0.96 -0.95
CA ILE A 20 6.03 -0.53 -1.22
C ILE A 20 6.50 0.51 -0.20
N GLU A 21 5.64 1.43 0.22
CA GLU A 21 5.93 2.39 1.29
C GLU A 21 6.30 1.68 2.59
N GLY A 22 5.49 0.68 2.99
CA GLY A 22 5.75 -0.12 4.19
C GLY A 22 7.11 -0.82 4.16
N PHE A 23 7.50 -1.38 3.00
CA PHE A 23 8.81 -1.99 2.82
C PHE A 23 9.96 -0.96 2.90
N ARG A 24 9.79 0.23 2.31
CA ARG A 24 10.82 1.28 2.31
C ARG A 24 11.04 1.87 3.70
N ASN A 25 9.95 2.09 4.44
CA ASN A 25 9.97 2.74 5.75
C ASN A 25 10.15 1.75 6.91
N LYS A 26 10.19 0.43 6.63
CA LYS A 26 10.30 -0.65 7.63
C LYS A 26 9.18 -0.60 8.69
N THR A 27 7.99 -0.21 8.27
CA THR A 27 6.80 -0.10 9.14
C THR A 27 5.92 -1.34 9.11
N LEU A 28 6.30 -2.35 8.32
CA LEU A 28 5.62 -3.67 8.28
C LEU A 28 5.91 -4.46 9.54
N ASN A 29 4.90 -5.18 10.02
CA ASN A 29 5.09 -6.19 11.04
C ASN A 29 5.64 -7.45 10.38
N VAL A 30 6.79 -7.93 10.86
CA VAL A 30 7.49 -9.08 10.28
C VAL A 30 7.61 -10.15 11.35
N VAL A 31 6.95 -11.29 11.12
CA VAL A 31 7.08 -12.49 11.94
C VAL A 31 8.16 -13.38 11.31
N PRO A 32 9.32 -13.57 11.96
CA PRO A 32 10.38 -14.39 11.41
C PRO A 32 9.95 -15.86 11.31
N GLY A 33 10.40 -16.54 10.25
CA GLY A 33 10.19 -17.98 10.08
C GLY A 33 11.10 -18.83 10.95
N GLY A 34 10.84 -20.13 11.02
CA GLY A 34 11.63 -21.09 11.78
C GLY A 34 11.18 -22.54 11.58
N GLY A 35 12.09 -23.50 11.79
CA GLY A 35 11.78 -24.94 11.75
C GLY A 35 11.29 -25.49 10.40
N GLY A 36 11.65 -24.83 9.29
CA GLY A 36 11.19 -25.19 7.94
C GLY A 36 10.01 -24.38 7.41
N LYS A 37 9.50 -23.40 8.18
CA LYS A 37 8.47 -22.46 7.73
C LYS A 37 9.05 -21.09 7.38
N TYR A 38 8.51 -20.47 6.34
CA TYR A 38 8.81 -19.08 5.99
C TYR A 38 8.23 -18.11 7.04
N GLY A 39 8.82 -16.91 7.08
CA GLY A 39 8.24 -15.81 7.84
C GLY A 39 7.01 -15.23 7.15
N GLU A 40 6.25 -14.46 7.91
CA GLU A 40 5.04 -13.78 7.46
C GLU A 40 5.21 -12.28 7.63
N ILE A 41 4.53 -11.52 6.78
CA ILE A 41 4.46 -10.06 6.87
C ILE A 41 3.00 -9.62 6.92
N SER A 42 2.74 -8.61 7.73
CA SER A 42 1.42 -7.98 7.81
C SER A 42 1.54 -6.46 7.85
N PHE A 43 0.51 -5.81 7.32
CA PHE A 43 0.32 -4.37 7.45
C PHE A 43 -0.34 -4.09 8.81
N ASN A 44 0.10 -3.03 9.50
CA ASN A 44 -0.57 -2.58 10.72
C ASN A 44 -1.93 -1.95 10.37
N ASP A 45 -2.89 -1.94 11.30
CA ASP A 45 -4.21 -1.33 11.08
C ASP A 45 -4.14 0.21 10.88
N ASP A 46 -3.04 0.84 11.31
CA ASP A 46 -2.80 2.28 11.16
C ASP A 46 -2.43 2.71 9.73
N PHE A 47 -2.23 1.76 8.82
CA PHE A 47 -2.04 2.09 7.41
C PHE A 47 -3.36 2.59 6.82
N LYS A 48 -3.52 3.92 6.81
CA LYS A 48 -4.66 4.61 6.20
C LYS A 48 -4.89 4.06 4.79
N LYS A 49 -5.96 3.30 4.61
CA LYS A 49 -6.52 3.02 3.29
C LYS A 49 -6.87 4.37 2.68
N PRO A 50 -6.36 4.74 1.49
CA PRO A 50 -6.87 5.89 0.79
C PRO A 50 -8.34 5.59 0.51
N GLU A 51 -9.23 6.35 1.13
CA GLU A 51 -10.65 6.33 0.80
C GLU A 51 -10.74 6.71 -0.68
N LYS A 52 -11.15 5.75 -1.52
CA LYS A 52 -11.52 6.07 -2.90
C LYS A 52 -12.64 7.10 -2.82
N SER A 53 -12.34 8.36 -3.13
CA SER A 53 -13.38 9.32 -3.41
C SER A 53 -14.07 8.87 -4.70
N GLU A 54 -15.17 8.16 -4.59
CA GLU A 54 -16.07 7.94 -5.71
C GLU A 54 -16.47 9.33 -6.22
N LYS A 55 -15.93 9.74 -7.37
CA LYS A 55 -16.36 10.96 -8.03
C LYS A 55 -17.82 10.73 -8.43
N ILE A 56 -18.76 11.25 -7.65
CA ILE A 56 -20.16 11.32 -8.02
C ILE A 56 -20.23 12.27 -9.22
N VAL A 57 -20.24 11.71 -10.43
CA VAL A 57 -20.47 12.49 -11.66
C VAL A 57 -21.98 12.71 -11.74
N THR A 58 -22.45 13.89 -11.36
CA THR A 58 -23.84 14.28 -11.64
C THR A 58 -23.97 14.66 -13.10
N LEU A 59 -25.15 14.42 -13.68
CA LEU A 59 -25.50 14.68 -15.08
C LEU A 59 -25.56 16.18 -15.45
N ASP A 60 -25.22 17.08 -14.52
CA ASP A 60 -25.31 18.53 -14.69
C ASP A 60 -24.13 19.13 -15.49
N TYR A 61 -23.29 18.27 -16.09
CA TYR A 61 -22.10 18.65 -16.87
C TYR A 61 -22.24 18.28 -18.35
N PHE A 62 -23.33 18.73 -18.98
CA PHE A 62 -23.53 18.75 -20.44
C PHE A 62 -23.99 20.13 -20.90
#